data_AF-A0A7V2CJE7-F1
#
_entry.id   AF-A0A7V2CJE7-F1
#
_cell.length_a   1.000
_cell.length_b   1.000
_cell.length_c   1.000
_cell.angle_alpha   90.00
_cell.angle_beta   90.00
_cell.angle_gamma   90.00
#
_symmetry.space_group_name_H-M   'P 1'
#
loop_
_entity.id
_entity.type
_entity.pdbx_description
1 polymer ?
#
loop_
_entity_poly.entity_id
_entity_poly.type
_entity_poly.pdbx_seq_one_letter_code
_entity_poly.pdbx_strand_id
1 'polypeptide(L)'
;MLALLCLLFSAADAAPADDEAVAAAKAKAWRPIDLRLFEDSIHGARVRFKNEEPPYAVWNDAQIVHIAENLLAYQYRDGGWPKNVDWLRTWTAEELAAIRTRHGGRDGGTLDNSTTWTHVQYLAAVYQQTRLGRYAEAAGKGLRWIIGQQNERSGGWRGADVDAITFNDHVMAGVLQTLGAAGLDDERYGFVEPQTRDVARQAREKGIACVLRCQIRVGGQLTAWAQQHSHEDFAPVWGRSFEPPAITAKESVGVVRLLMEINDPPPEVVEAVQAAVTWFQKAKITGRRIERVPAEPAVLEGRFCDYDLVEVADPAAASLWTRFYDPENHGPIFCTRDGRITDRYADLDRERRTGYSFYGDWPADLLARDYPHWRERWTGRIPAPEVPKNH
;
A
#
# COMPACT_ATOMS: atom_id res chain seq x y z
N MET A 1 -58.39 -1.67 25.74
CA MET A 1 -57.52 -2.84 26.01
C MET A 1 -56.62 -3.04 24.79
N LEU A 2 -55.56 -2.24 24.65
CA LEU A 2 -54.52 -2.42 23.62
C LEU A 2 -53.21 -2.01 24.28
N ALA A 3 -52.29 -2.97 24.46
CA ALA A 3 -50.96 -2.74 24.97
C ALA A 3 -49.98 -2.78 23.79
N LEU A 4 -49.30 -1.66 23.56
CA LEU A 4 -48.22 -1.52 22.59
C LEU A 4 -46.92 -1.87 23.33
N LEU A 5 -46.29 -3.00 22.99
CA LEU A 5 -44.96 -3.35 23.50
C LEU A 5 -43.91 -2.71 22.59
N CYS A 6 -43.28 -1.62 23.06
CA CYS A 6 -42.03 -1.12 22.51
C CYS A 6 -40.87 -1.87 23.19
N LEU A 7 -40.17 -2.71 22.44
CA LEU A 7 -38.87 -3.26 22.85
C LEU A 7 -37.80 -2.18 22.61
N LEU A 8 -37.45 -1.47 23.66
CA LEU A 8 -36.22 -0.67 23.75
C LEU A 8 -35.07 -1.63 24.04
N PHE A 9 -34.19 -1.87 23.06
CA PHE A 9 -32.85 -2.40 23.35
C PHE A 9 -32.00 -1.24 23.89
N SER A 10 -31.70 -1.29 25.18
CA SER A 10 -30.74 -0.41 25.85
C SER A 10 -29.32 -0.81 25.44
N ALA A 11 -28.56 0.13 24.89
CA ALA A 11 -27.15 -0.03 24.51
C ALA A 11 -26.17 0.31 25.65
N ALA A 12 -26.52 0.01 26.91
CA ALA A 12 -25.75 0.48 28.07
C ALA A 12 -25.01 -0.60 28.89
N ASP A 13 -25.27 -1.90 28.69
CA ASP A 13 -24.72 -2.95 29.57
C ASP A 13 -23.51 -3.74 29.02
N ALA A 14 -22.99 -3.41 27.82
CA ALA A 14 -21.90 -4.16 27.18
C ALA A 14 -20.48 -3.61 27.46
N ALA A 15 -20.34 -2.38 27.97
CA ALA A 15 -19.05 -1.69 28.07
C ALA A 15 -18.04 -2.26 29.11
N PRO A 16 -18.42 -2.62 30.35
CA PRO A 16 -17.43 -2.94 31.38
C PRO A 16 -16.73 -4.29 31.17
N ALA A 17 -17.43 -5.29 30.61
CA ALA A 17 -16.85 -6.61 30.36
C ALA A 17 -15.87 -6.62 29.17
N ASP A 18 -16.11 -5.77 28.15
CA ASP A 18 -15.23 -5.66 26.99
C ASP A 18 -13.92 -4.94 27.36
N ASP A 19 -13.98 -3.93 28.23
CA ASP A 19 -12.78 -3.23 28.70
C ASP A 19 -11.91 -4.11 29.62
N GLU A 20 -12.50 -4.98 30.44
CA GLU A 20 -11.75 -5.96 31.23
C GLU A 20 -11.06 -7.00 30.33
N ALA A 21 -11.76 -7.49 29.30
CA ALA A 21 -11.20 -8.44 28.34
C ALA A 21 -10.02 -7.84 27.55
N VAL A 22 -10.13 -6.57 27.16
CA VAL A 22 -9.03 -5.83 26.51
C VAL A 22 -7.86 -5.63 27.46
N ALA A 23 -8.11 -5.26 28.73
CA ALA A 23 -7.05 -5.12 29.73
C ALA A 23 -6.30 -6.45 29.95
N ALA A 24 -7.03 -7.55 30.07
CA ALA A 24 -6.45 -8.88 30.17
C ALA A 24 -5.65 -9.27 28.91
N ALA A 25 -6.12 -8.89 27.72
CA ALA A 25 -5.42 -9.15 26.47
C ALA A 25 -4.14 -8.31 26.32
N LYS A 26 -4.10 -7.07 26.84
CA LYS A 26 -2.90 -6.22 26.87
C LYS A 26 -1.79 -6.79 27.76
N ALA A 27 -2.15 -7.55 28.79
CA ALA A 27 -1.20 -8.21 29.69
C ALA A 27 -0.59 -9.51 29.12
N LYS A 28 -1.07 -10.00 27.96
CA LYS A 28 -0.60 -11.23 27.32
C LYS A 28 0.48 -10.96 26.28
N ALA A 29 1.37 -11.95 26.10
CA ALA A 29 2.28 -12.00 24.96
C ALA A 29 1.55 -12.61 23.75
N TRP A 30 1.66 -11.94 22.61
CA TRP A 30 1.06 -12.36 21.35
C TRP A 30 2.12 -12.64 20.29
N ARG A 31 1.75 -13.36 19.24
CA ARG A 31 2.63 -13.49 18.07
C ARG A 31 2.70 -12.11 17.38
N PRO A 32 3.91 -11.59 17.11
CA PRO A 32 4.07 -10.33 16.40
C PRO A 32 3.34 -10.32 15.06
N ILE A 33 2.75 -9.17 14.73
CA ILE A 33 2.16 -8.92 13.41
C ILE A 33 3.09 -7.98 12.66
N ASP A 34 3.34 -8.29 11.39
CA ASP A 34 4.22 -7.50 10.52
C ASP A 34 3.76 -6.04 10.42
N LEU A 35 4.65 -5.12 10.78
CA LEU A 35 4.39 -3.68 10.79
C LEU A 35 4.86 -2.97 9.52
N ARG A 36 5.51 -3.66 8.57
CA ARG A 36 5.99 -3.06 7.31
C ARG A 36 4.87 -2.41 6.51
N LEU A 37 3.66 -2.93 6.61
CA LEU A 37 2.48 -2.36 5.97
C LEU A 37 2.15 -0.94 6.46
N PHE A 38 2.60 -0.54 7.64
CA PHE A 38 2.38 0.80 8.19
C PHE A 38 3.54 1.77 7.96
N GLU A 39 4.60 1.35 7.26
CA GLU A 39 5.83 2.13 7.09
C GLU A 39 5.57 3.51 6.51
N ASP A 40 4.78 3.63 5.43
CA ASP A 40 4.48 4.93 4.79
C ASP A 40 3.75 5.89 5.74
N SER A 41 2.76 5.38 6.50
CA SER A 41 2.01 6.20 7.46
C SER A 41 2.89 6.63 8.64
N ILE A 42 3.71 5.72 9.16
CA ILE A 42 4.63 6.01 10.28
C ILE A 42 5.71 6.99 9.82
N HIS A 43 6.30 6.78 8.65
CA HIS A 43 7.24 7.71 8.03
C HIS A 43 6.63 9.10 7.90
N GLY A 44 5.42 9.21 7.33
CA GLY A 44 4.71 10.49 7.23
C GLY A 44 4.48 11.19 8.58
N ALA A 45 4.30 10.43 9.66
CA ALA A 45 4.16 10.97 11.01
C ALA A 45 5.51 11.40 11.65
N ARG A 46 6.62 10.78 11.22
CA ARG A 46 7.94 10.91 11.86
C ARG A 46 8.96 11.72 11.06
N VAL A 47 8.77 11.95 9.76
CA VAL A 47 9.72 12.64 8.86
C VAL A 47 10.13 14.05 9.30
N ARG A 48 9.31 14.68 10.16
CA ARG A 48 9.60 15.98 10.77
C ARG A 48 10.63 15.93 11.91
N PHE A 49 10.92 14.74 12.44
CA PHE A 49 11.87 14.54 13.53
C PHE A 49 13.25 14.19 12.96
N LYS A 50 14.31 14.62 13.65
CA LYS A 50 15.67 14.25 13.28
C LYS A 50 15.81 12.71 13.36
N ASN A 51 16.41 12.11 12.34
CA ASN A 51 16.54 10.65 12.19
C ASN A 51 15.21 9.88 12.25
N GLU A 52 14.06 10.55 12.06
CA GLU A 52 12.74 9.96 12.28
C GLU A 52 12.53 9.41 13.70
N GLU A 53 13.27 9.94 14.69
CA GLU A 53 13.17 9.56 16.10
C GLU A 53 12.12 10.44 16.82
N PRO A 54 10.91 9.92 17.10
CA PRO A 54 9.89 10.71 17.77
C PRO A 54 10.24 10.96 19.26
N PRO A 55 9.80 12.09 19.85
CA PRO A 55 10.05 12.42 21.26
C PRO A 55 9.08 11.70 22.23
N TYR A 56 8.45 10.63 21.79
CA TYR A 56 7.45 9.88 22.54
C TYR A 56 7.74 8.38 22.46
N ALA A 57 7.29 7.63 23.46
CA ALA A 57 7.43 6.19 23.46
C ALA A 57 6.56 5.55 22.37
N VAL A 58 7.01 4.39 21.90
CA VAL A 58 6.32 3.58 20.89
C VAL A 58 6.23 2.12 21.35
N TRP A 59 5.17 1.45 20.93
CA TRP A 59 4.97 0.02 21.09
C TRP A 59 5.85 -0.76 20.10
N ASN A 60 6.19 -1.99 20.48
CA ASN A 60 6.81 -2.98 19.60
C ASN A 60 5.76 -3.87 18.90
N ASP A 61 6.22 -4.70 17.97
CA ASP A 61 5.41 -5.57 17.12
C ASP A 61 4.64 -6.67 17.87
N ALA A 62 5.05 -7.04 19.09
CA ALA A 62 4.34 -8.00 19.94
C ALA A 62 3.16 -7.37 20.70
N GLN A 63 3.10 -6.03 20.82
CA GLN A 63 2.06 -5.31 21.56
C GLN A 63 0.81 -5.08 20.71
N ILE A 64 0.32 -6.15 20.06
CA ILE A 64 -0.70 -6.08 19.00
C ILE A 64 -2.01 -5.44 19.45
N VAL A 65 -2.41 -5.67 20.70
CA VAL A 65 -3.65 -5.13 21.29
C VAL A 65 -3.52 -3.62 21.51
N HIS A 66 -2.33 -3.13 21.90
CA HIS A 66 -2.10 -1.71 22.11
C HIS A 66 -2.17 -0.94 20.79
N ILE A 67 -1.54 -1.48 19.74
CA ILE A 67 -1.60 -0.92 18.40
C ILE A 67 -3.04 -0.97 17.86
N ALA A 68 -3.77 -2.08 18.06
CA ALA A 68 -5.17 -2.19 17.65
C ALA A 68 -6.08 -1.15 18.31
N GLU A 69 -5.88 -0.85 19.60
CA GLU A 69 -6.63 0.22 20.28
C GLU A 69 -6.33 1.61 19.71
N ASN A 70 -5.10 1.85 19.25
CA ASN A 70 -4.79 3.06 18.48
C ASN A 70 -5.63 3.08 17.19
N LEU A 71 -5.64 1.99 16.41
CA LEU A 71 -6.43 1.95 15.17
C LEU A 71 -7.91 2.23 15.45
N LEU A 72 -8.51 1.59 16.46
CA LEU A 72 -9.92 1.81 16.82
C LEU A 72 -10.21 3.26 17.23
N ALA A 73 -9.32 3.92 17.96
CA ALA A 73 -9.50 5.31 18.35
C ALA A 73 -9.49 6.27 17.15
N TYR A 74 -8.74 5.96 16.10
CA TYR A 74 -8.62 6.79 14.90
C TYR A 74 -9.64 6.45 13.80
N GLN A 75 -10.41 5.37 13.92
CA GLN A 75 -11.38 4.98 12.90
C GLN A 75 -12.47 6.04 12.77
N TYR A 76 -12.69 6.50 11.54
CA TYR A 76 -13.74 7.43 11.20
C TYR A 76 -15.12 6.76 11.20
N ARG A 77 -16.18 7.57 11.23
CA ARG A 77 -17.58 7.12 11.18
C ARG A 77 -17.86 6.32 9.91
N ASP A 78 -17.30 6.75 8.78
CA ASP A 78 -17.42 6.08 7.48
C ASP A 78 -16.71 4.70 7.44
N GLY A 79 -15.85 4.42 8.42
CA GLY A 79 -15.10 3.18 8.54
C GLY A 79 -13.67 3.24 8.03
N GLY A 80 -13.25 4.35 7.39
CA GLY A 80 -11.87 4.56 6.93
C GLY A 80 -10.96 5.14 8.01
N TRP A 81 -9.69 5.36 7.65
CA TRP A 81 -8.67 5.93 8.55
C TRP A 81 -7.95 7.14 7.95
N PRO A 82 -7.41 8.04 8.81
CA PRO A 82 -6.45 9.06 8.39
C PRO A 82 -5.10 8.43 8.02
N LYS A 83 -4.40 9.05 7.07
CA LYS A 83 -2.98 8.77 6.80
C LYS A 83 -2.05 9.54 7.73
N ASN A 84 -0.77 9.20 7.70
CA ASN A 84 0.32 9.89 8.40
C ASN A 84 0.16 9.91 9.93
N VAL A 85 -0.32 8.79 10.47
CA VAL A 85 -0.36 8.55 11.92
C VAL A 85 0.71 7.53 12.28
N ASP A 86 1.40 7.79 13.39
CA ASP A 86 2.28 6.81 14.02
C ASP A 86 1.44 5.85 14.86
N TRP A 87 1.07 4.71 14.25
CA TRP A 87 0.23 3.69 14.88
C TRP A 87 0.89 3.02 16.08
N LEU A 88 2.20 3.19 16.26
CA LEU A 88 2.95 2.62 17.37
C LEU A 88 3.01 3.55 18.57
N ARG A 89 2.60 4.82 18.43
CA ARG A 89 2.69 5.79 19.54
C ARG A 89 1.95 5.29 20.79
N THR A 90 2.60 5.40 21.94
CA THR A 90 1.92 5.19 23.22
C THR A 90 1.01 6.37 23.55
N TRP A 91 -0.22 6.07 23.95
CA TRP A 91 -1.19 7.04 24.41
C TRP A 91 -1.71 6.64 25.78
N THR A 92 -2.00 7.64 26.62
CA THR A 92 -2.78 7.42 27.85
C THR A 92 -4.24 7.09 27.52
N ALA A 93 -4.97 6.53 28.49
CA ALA A 93 -6.39 6.23 28.31
C ALA A 93 -7.22 7.49 27.99
N GLU A 94 -6.90 8.61 28.63
CA GLU A 94 -7.56 9.90 28.40
C GLU A 94 -7.29 10.43 26.98
N GLU A 95 -6.03 10.36 26.51
CA GLU A 95 -5.68 10.76 25.15
C GLU A 95 -6.39 9.91 24.10
N LEU A 96 -6.45 8.58 24.29
CA LEU A 96 -7.19 7.69 23.38
C LEU A 96 -8.69 8.01 23.35
N ALA A 97 -9.29 8.32 24.49
CA ALA A 97 -10.69 8.73 24.56
C ALA A 97 -10.94 10.06 23.82
N ALA A 98 -10.03 11.01 23.95
CA ALA A 98 -10.08 12.29 23.23
C ALA A 98 -9.93 12.10 21.72
N ILE A 99 -8.99 11.25 21.27
CA ILE A 99 -8.81 10.89 19.86
C ILE A 99 -10.10 10.25 19.32
N ARG A 100 -10.65 9.26 20.04
CA ARG A 100 -11.90 8.58 19.66
C ARG A 100 -13.06 9.55 19.49
N THR A 101 -13.20 10.50 20.41
CA THR A 101 -14.24 11.54 20.32
C THR A 101 -14.03 12.44 19.12
N ARG A 102 -12.78 12.87 18.88
CA ARG A 102 -12.44 13.76 17.76
C ARG A 102 -12.62 13.09 16.39
N HIS A 103 -12.31 11.80 16.28
CA HIS A 103 -12.30 11.08 15.00
C HIS A 103 -13.61 10.34 14.72
N GLY A 104 -14.26 9.76 15.73
CA GLY A 104 -15.42 8.88 15.54
C GLY A 104 -16.67 9.55 14.94
N GLY A 105 -16.74 10.88 14.92
CA GLY A 105 -17.81 11.65 14.25
C GLY A 105 -17.45 12.17 12.86
N ARG A 106 -16.22 11.95 12.38
CA ARG A 106 -15.72 12.46 11.10
C ARG A 106 -15.83 11.39 10.01
N ASP A 107 -15.85 11.84 8.77
CA ASP A 107 -15.61 11.02 7.58
C ASP A 107 -14.35 11.51 6.87
N GLY A 108 -13.97 10.83 5.79
CA GLY A 108 -12.85 11.21 4.94
C GLY A 108 -11.65 10.28 5.11
N GLY A 109 -11.90 8.98 5.20
CA GLY A 109 -10.86 7.97 5.08
C GLY A 109 -10.08 8.08 3.77
N THR A 110 -8.90 7.46 3.72
CA THR A 110 -8.08 7.40 2.51
C THR A 110 -7.41 6.04 2.35
N LEU A 111 -6.99 5.74 1.12
CA LEU A 111 -6.15 4.59 0.79
C LEU A 111 -4.67 4.96 0.65
N ASP A 112 -4.37 6.25 0.54
CA ASP A 112 -3.02 6.80 0.36
C ASP A 112 -2.08 6.46 1.53
N ASN A 113 -0.77 6.34 1.28
CA ASN A 113 0.23 5.88 2.26
C ASN A 113 -0.17 4.57 2.94
N SER A 114 -0.60 3.59 2.15
CA SER A 114 -0.99 2.27 2.65
C SER A 114 -2.07 2.33 3.75
N THR A 115 -3.08 3.22 3.62
CA THR A 115 -4.07 3.47 4.68
C THR A 115 -5.37 2.67 4.45
N THR A 116 -6.10 2.42 5.54
CA THR A 116 -7.37 1.68 5.60
C THR A 116 -7.29 0.18 5.27
N TRP A 117 -6.70 -0.22 4.14
CA TRP A 117 -6.57 -1.65 3.79
C TRP A 117 -5.63 -2.39 4.74
N THR A 118 -4.53 -1.76 5.15
CA THR A 118 -3.60 -2.28 6.17
C THR A 118 -4.24 -2.42 7.54
N HIS A 119 -5.15 -1.50 7.88
CA HIS A 119 -5.85 -1.48 9.15
C HIS A 119 -6.83 -2.64 9.23
N VAL A 120 -7.56 -2.90 8.14
CA VAL A 120 -8.42 -4.07 8.01
C VAL A 120 -7.62 -5.37 8.17
N GLN A 121 -6.46 -5.50 7.49
CA GLN A 121 -5.61 -6.68 7.62
C GLN A 121 -5.07 -6.86 9.04
N TYR A 122 -4.58 -5.79 9.66
CA TYR A 122 -4.03 -5.82 11.02
C TYR A 122 -5.10 -6.21 12.04
N LEU A 123 -6.27 -5.56 12.00
CA LEU A 123 -7.36 -5.84 12.93
C LEU A 123 -7.92 -7.26 12.76
N ALA A 124 -7.97 -7.78 11.53
CA ALA A 124 -8.34 -9.17 11.29
C ALA A 124 -7.32 -10.16 11.91
N ALA A 125 -6.02 -9.88 11.78
CA ALA A 125 -4.96 -10.68 12.41
C ALA A 125 -4.99 -10.59 13.96
N VAL A 126 -5.29 -9.41 14.52
CA VAL A 126 -5.49 -9.26 15.97
C VAL A 126 -6.72 -10.06 16.43
N TYR A 127 -7.82 -10.02 15.69
CA TYR A 127 -9.01 -10.80 16.00
C TYR A 127 -8.74 -12.31 15.95
N GLN A 128 -7.97 -12.81 14.99
CA GLN A 128 -7.60 -14.23 14.93
C GLN A 128 -6.93 -14.72 16.22
N GLN A 129 -6.06 -13.90 16.80
CA GLN A 129 -5.33 -14.25 18.02
C GLN A 129 -6.17 -14.03 19.28
N THR A 130 -6.85 -12.88 19.38
CA THR A 130 -7.50 -12.43 20.63
C THR A 130 -8.96 -12.85 20.75
N ARG A 131 -9.65 -13.05 19.61
CA ARG A 131 -11.10 -13.26 19.50
C ARG A 131 -11.97 -12.13 20.08
N LEU A 132 -11.40 -10.95 20.29
CA LEU A 132 -12.12 -9.77 20.78
C LEU A 132 -12.95 -9.13 19.65
N GLY A 133 -14.27 -9.18 19.78
CA GLY A 133 -15.24 -8.83 18.72
C GLY A 133 -15.08 -7.41 18.16
N ARG A 134 -14.66 -6.44 18.97
CA ARG A 134 -14.44 -5.05 18.54
C ARG A 134 -13.47 -4.91 17.37
N TYR A 135 -12.46 -5.79 17.28
CA TYR A 135 -11.49 -5.76 16.17
C TYR A 135 -12.09 -6.29 14.87
N ALA A 136 -12.90 -7.36 14.95
CA ALA A 136 -13.67 -7.84 13.81
C ALA A 136 -14.69 -6.80 13.32
N GLU A 137 -15.38 -6.11 14.24
CA GLU A 137 -16.34 -5.07 13.89
C GLU A 137 -15.65 -3.90 13.14
N ALA A 138 -14.56 -3.39 13.69
CA ALA A 138 -13.78 -2.31 13.08
C ALA A 138 -13.20 -2.72 11.72
N ALA A 139 -12.64 -3.93 11.61
CA ALA A 139 -12.15 -4.47 10.34
C ALA A 139 -13.28 -4.61 9.30
N GLY A 140 -14.47 -5.08 9.72
CA GLY A 140 -15.64 -5.19 8.85
C GLY A 140 -16.15 -3.84 8.34
N LYS A 141 -16.13 -2.79 9.19
CA LYS A 141 -16.44 -1.41 8.77
C LYS A 141 -15.46 -0.92 7.72
N GLY A 142 -14.15 -1.09 7.96
CA GLY A 142 -13.12 -0.74 7.00
C GLY A 142 -13.24 -1.48 5.67
N LEU A 143 -13.53 -2.79 5.70
CA LEU A 143 -13.74 -3.59 4.50
C LEU A 143 -14.90 -3.07 3.65
N ARG A 144 -16.04 -2.78 4.28
CA ARG A 144 -17.20 -2.19 3.57
C ARG A 144 -16.88 -0.81 3.01
N TRP A 145 -16.12 0.00 3.74
CA TRP A 145 -15.66 1.29 3.24
C TRP A 145 -14.81 1.12 1.97
N ILE A 146 -13.83 0.21 1.98
CA ILE A 146 -12.97 -0.09 0.81
C ILE A 146 -13.82 -0.51 -0.39
N ILE A 147 -14.75 -1.45 -0.20
CA ILE A 147 -15.67 -1.89 -1.27
C ILE A 147 -16.45 -0.70 -1.84
N GLY A 148 -16.98 0.16 -0.96
CA GLY A 148 -17.73 1.35 -1.35
C GLY A 148 -16.89 2.43 -2.07
N GLN A 149 -15.56 2.38 -2.00
CA GLN A 149 -14.68 3.29 -2.74
C GLN A 149 -14.36 2.82 -4.17
N GLN A 150 -14.84 1.65 -4.60
CA GLN A 150 -14.57 1.17 -5.95
C GLN A 150 -15.26 2.04 -6.99
N ASN A 151 -14.49 2.57 -7.95
CA ASN A 151 -15.03 3.32 -9.06
C ASN A 151 -15.82 2.38 -10.00
N GLU A 152 -17.11 2.64 -10.21
CA GLU A 152 -17.99 1.75 -10.97
C GLU A 152 -17.60 1.60 -12.45
N ARG A 153 -17.05 2.67 -13.06
CA ARG A 153 -16.69 2.69 -14.50
C ARG A 153 -15.45 1.86 -14.79
N SER A 154 -14.43 2.01 -13.95
CA SER A 154 -13.11 1.42 -14.19
C SER A 154 -12.87 0.13 -13.40
N GLY A 155 -13.53 -0.03 -12.24
CA GLY A 155 -13.21 -1.06 -11.26
C GLY A 155 -12.00 -0.74 -10.38
N GLY A 156 -11.38 0.44 -10.52
CA GLY A 156 -10.21 0.87 -9.76
C GLY A 156 -10.53 1.65 -8.49
N TRP A 157 -9.48 1.95 -7.72
CA TRP A 157 -9.53 2.78 -6.50
C TRP A 157 -8.60 3.99 -6.64
N ARG A 158 -8.97 5.09 -5.98
CA ARG A 158 -8.17 6.31 -5.92
C ARG A 158 -7.42 6.43 -4.59
N GLY A 159 -6.24 7.06 -4.65
CA GLY A 159 -5.53 7.57 -3.49
C GLY A 159 -6.09 8.91 -3.03
N ALA A 160 -5.21 9.79 -2.52
CA ALA A 160 -5.60 11.11 -2.02
C ALA A 160 -5.42 12.24 -3.06
N ASP A 161 -4.33 12.20 -3.82
CA ASP A 161 -3.81 13.39 -4.50
C ASP A 161 -4.56 13.74 -5.80
N VAL A 162 -5.02 12.74 -6.53
CA VAL A 162 -5.75 12.91 -7.80
C VAL A 162 -6.94 11.94 -7.87
N ASP A 163 -7.92 12.25 -8.73
CA ASP A 163 -9.02 11.32 -9.03
C ASP A 163 -8.61 10.40 -10.19
N ALA A 164 -7.85 9.36 -9.86
CA ALA A 164 -7.29 8.41 -10.80
C ALA A 164 -7.18 7.01 -10.19
N ILE A 165 -7.12 5.98 -11.03
CA ILE A 165 -6.76 4.62 -10.63
C ILE A 165 -5.34 4.67 -10.06
N THR A 166 -5.18 4.43 -8.76
CA THR A 166 -3.93 4.71 -8.06
C THR A 166 -3.20 3.44 -7.69
N PHE A 167 -2.02 3.22 -8.27
CA PHE A 167 -1.09 2.16 -7.88
C PHE A 167 -0.05 2.64 -6.88
N ASN A 168 0.22 3.95 -6.83
CA ASN A 168 1.09 4.60 -5.85
C ASN A 168 0.76 4.15 -4.42
N ASP A 169 1.81 3.98 -3.60
CA ASP A 169 1.72 3.54 -2.20
C ASP A 169 0.86 2.29 -2.03
N HIS A 170 1.00 1.38 -3.00
CA HIS A 170 0.35 0.07 -3.04
C HIS A 170 -1.18 0.10 -3.00
N VAL A 171 -1.85 1.22 -3.31
CA VAL A 171 -3.31 1.36 -3.18
C VAL A 171 -4.07 0.23 -3.88
N MET A 172 -3.92 0.07 -5.20
CA MET A 172 -4.58 -1.04 -5.93
C MET A 172 -4.16 -2.42 -5.41
N ALA A 173 -2.86 -2.64 -5.19
CA ALA A 173 -2.34 -3.95 -4.80
C ALA A 173 -2.86 -4.39 -3.41
N GLY A 174 -2.71 -3.53 -2.41
CA GLY A 174 -3.13 -3.80 -1.03
C GLY A 174 -4.63 -3.92 -0.88
N VAL A 175 -5.41 -3.12 -1.62
CA VAL A 175 -6.88 -3.27 -1.68
C VAL A 175 -7.26 -4.64 -2.24
N LEU A 176 -6.72 -5.04 -3.39
CA LEU A 176 -7.09 -6.29 -4.05
C LEU A 176 -6.63 -7.53 -3.29
N GLN A 177 -5.50 -7.45 -2.58
CA GLN A 177 -5.07 -8.45 -1.62
C GLN A 177 -6.07 -8.58 -0.46
N THR A 178 -6.48 -7.44 0.12
CA THR A 178 -7.44 -7.41 1.24
C THR A 178 -8.79 -7.98 0.84
N LEU A 179 -9.32 -7.60 -0.34
CA LEU A 179 -10.59 -8.14 -0.85
C LEU A 179 -10.49 -9.63 -1.14
N GLY A 180 -9.35 -10.08 -1.68
CA GLY A 180 -9.11 -11.51 -1.95
C GLY A 180 -9.09 -12.34 -0.69
N ALA A 181 -8.35 -11.90 0.32
CA ALA A 181 -8.31 -12.56 1.61
C ALA A 181 -9.68 -12.54 2.29
N ALA A 182 -10.38 -11.40 2.30
CA ALA A 182 -11.73 -11.32 2.87
C ALA A 182 -12.72 -12.27 2.18
N GLY A 183 -12.61 -12.44 0.86
CA GLY A 183 -13.47 -13.32 0.09
C GLY A 183 -13.13 -14.82 0.15
N LEU A 184 -11.91 -15.20 0.55
CA LEU A 184 -11.42 -16.59 0.40
C LEU A 184 -10.80 -17.20 1.66
N ASP A 185 -10.31 -16.39 2.61
CA ASP A 185 -9.66 -16.86 3.85
C ASP A 185 -10.68 -16.92 4.99
N ASP A 186 -11.26 -18.11 5.21
CA ASP A 186 -12.23 -18.35 6.27
C ASP A 186 -11.61 -18.28 7.67
N GLU A 187 -10.32 -18.56 7.81
CA GLU A 187 -9.64 -18.52 9.10
C GLU A 187 -9.43 -17.06 9.56
N ARG A 188 -9.03 -16.18 8.64
CA ARG A 188 -8.72 -14.77 8.95
C ARG A 188 -9.91 -13.87 8.94
N TYR A 189 -10.81 -14.09 8.00
CA TYR A 189 -11.97 -13.23 7.80
C TYR A 189 -13.28 -13.93 8.17
N GLY A 190 -13.26 -15.03 8.93
CA GLY A 190 -14.45 -15.80 9.33
C GLY A 190 -15.60 -14.99 9.94
N PHE A 191 -15.31 -13.80 10.47
CA PHE A 191 -16.29 -12.84 10.98
C PHE A 191 -17.03 -12.03 9.89
N VAL A 192 -16.55 -12.05 8.65
CA VAL A 192 -17.17 -11.33 7.52
C VAL A 192 -18.36 -12.13 7.00
N GLU A 193 -19.52 -11.49 6.94
CA GLU A 193 -20.77 -12.10 6.50
C GLU A 193 -20.69 -12.61 5.05
N PRO A 194 -21.37 -13.73 4.71
CA PRO A 194 -21.31 -14.33 3.37
C PRO A 194 -21.60 -13.35 2.23
N GLN A 195 -22.61 -12.49 2.38
CA GLN A 195 -22.95 -11.50 1.35
C GLN A 195 -21.83 -10.48 1.14
N THR A 196 -21.16 -10.03 2.21
CA THR A 196 -20.03 -9.10 2.09
C THR A 196 -18.84 -9.79 1.41
N ARG A 197 -18.63 -11.09 1.64
CA ARG A 197 -17.60 -11.90 0.96
C ARG A 197 -17.87 -12.01 -0.54
N ASP A 198 -19.12 -12.26 -0.93
CA ASP A 198 -19.52 -12.30 -2.34
C ASP A 198 -19.21 -10.96 -3.04
N VAL A 199 -19.58 -9.85 -2.40
CA VAL A 199 -19.29 -8.51 -2.93
C VAL A 199 -17.78 -8.25 -3.01
N ALA A 200 -17.01 -8.66 -2.00
CA ALA A 200 -15.55 -8.54 -2.02
C ALA A 200 -14.90 -9.32 -3.18
N ARG A 201 -15.38 -10.55 -3.45
CA ARG A 201 -14.93 -11.36 -4.61
C ARG A 201 -15.22 -10.67 -5.94
N GLN A 202 -16.45 -10.21 -6.13
CA GLN A 202 -16.84 -9.49 -7.35
C GLN A 202 -16.07 -8.17 -7.53
N ALA A 203 -15.87 -7.41 -6.45
CA ALA A 203 -15.08 -6.19 -6.47
C ALA A 203 -13.62 -6.49 -6.84
N ARG A 204 -13.04 -7.57 -6.29
CA ARG A 204 -11.69 -8.01 -6.66
C ARG A 204 -11.57 -8.39 -8.13
N GLU A 205 -12.52 -9.16 -8.67
CA GLU A 205 -12.52 -9.54 -10.09
C GLU A 205 -12.51 -8.32 -11.01
N LYS A 206 -13.39 -7.35 -10.75
CA LYS A 206 -13.43 -6.07 -11.48
C LYS A 206 -12.11 -5.30 -11.36
N GLY A 207 -11.52 -5.29 -10.17
CA GLY A 207 -10.25 -4.62 -9.94
C GLY A 207 -9.06 -5.29 -10.63
N ILE A 208 -9.02 -6.62 -10.69
CA ILE A 208 -7.99 -7.34 -11.47
C ILE A 208 -8.15 -7.04 -12.96
N ALA A 209 -9.37 -7.01 -13.49
CA ALA A 209 -9.61 -6.59 -14.87
C ALA A 209 -9.14 -5.14 -15.12
N CYS A 210 -9.36 -4.23 -14.17
CA CYS A 210 -8.83 -2.87 -14.20
C CYS A 210 -7.30 -2.84 -14.26
N VAL A 211 -6.63 -3.61 -13.41
CA VAL A 211 -5.15 -3.74 -13.38
C VAL A 211 -4.61 -4.18 -14.73
N LEU A 212 -5.20 -5.22 -15.35
CA LEU A 212 -4.75 -5.71 -16.65
C LEU A 212 -4.94 -4.67 -17.77
N ARG A 213 -6.03 -3.89 -17.72
CA ARG A 213 -6.27 -2.79 -18.69
C ARG A 213 -5.30 -1.62 -18.53
N CYS A 214 -4.78 -1.39 -17.33
CA CYS A 214 -3.78 -0.36 -17.06
C CYS A 214 -2.37 -0.75 -17.53
N GLN A 215 -2.11 -2.00 -17.89
CA GLN A 215 -0.75 -2.39 -18.27
C GLN A 215 -0.32 -1.68 -19.56
N ILE A 216 0.79 -0.95 -19.48
CA ILE A 216 1.24 -0.05 -20.54
C ILE A 216 1.74 -0.88 -21.73
N ARG A 217 1.27 -0.52 -22.93
CA ARG A 217 1.70 -1.12 -24.20
C ARG A 217 2.54 -0.14 -25.00
N VAL A 218 3.71 -0.57 -25.43
CA VAL A 218 4.67 0.23 -26.21
C VAL A 218 5.06 -0.59 -27.44
N GLY A 219 4.82 -0.06 -28.64
CA GLY A 219 5.08 -0.80 -29.88
C GLY A 219 4.36 -2.16 -29.96
N GLY A 220 3.19 -2.28 -29.33
CA GLY A 220 2.41 -3.54 -29.24
C GLY A 220 2.85 -4.51 -28.13
N GLN A 221 3.97 -4.24 -27.44
CA GLN A 221 4.47 -5.09 -26.36
C GLN A 221 3.99 -4.59 -25.00
N LEU A 222 3.52 -5.52 -24.14
CA LEU A 222 3.21 -5.22 -22.75
C LEU A 222 4.49 -4.90 -21.97
N THR A 223 4.37 -4.00 -21.01
CA THR A 223 5.47 -3.56 -20.15
C THR A 223 5.06 -3.69 -18.68
N ALA A 224 5.00 -2.58 -17.94
CA ALA A 224 4.58 -2.52 -16.55
C ALA A 224 3.49 -1.44 -16.37
N TRP A 225 3.38 -0.82 -15.19
CA TRP A 225 2.31 0.12 -14.83
C TRP A 225 2.86 1.48 -14.40
N ALA A 226 2.04 2.52 -14.51
CA ALA A 226 2.30 3.83 -13.94
C ALA A 226 1.80 3.92 -12.49
N GLN A 227 2.18 4.99 -11.80
CA GLN A 227 1.67 5.27 -10.45
C GLN A 227 0.16 5.58 -10.46
N GLN A 228 -0.32 6.26 -11.51
CA GLN A 228 -1.72 6.62 -11.68
C GLN A 228 -2.17 6.40 -13.12
N HIS A 229 -3.40 5.95 -13.29
CA HIS A 229 -4.06 5.77 -14.57
C HIS A 229 -5.44 6.44 -14.60
N SER A 230 -5.83 6.94 -15.76
CA SER A 230 -7.16 7.51 -16.00
C SER A 230 -8.27 6.48 -15.80
N HIS A 231 -9.36 6.88 -15.13
CA HIS A 231 -10.58 6.07 -15.05
C HIS A 231 -11.33 5.95 -16.39
N GLU A 232 -10.97 6.75 -17.40
CA GLU A 232 -11.68 6.82 -18.67
C GLU A 232 -11.13 5.87 -19.72
N ASP A 233 -9.81 5.90 -19.91
CA ASP A 233 -9.08 5.23 -21.00
C ASP A 233 -7.89 4.41 -20.49
N PHE A 234 -7.65 4.35 -19.19
CA PHE A 234 -6.59 3.56 -18.53
C PHE A 234 -5.18 4.01 -18.92
N ALA A 235 -5.02 5.17 -19.57
CA ALA A 235 -3.72 5.74 -19.89
C ALA A 235 -3.01 6.23 -18.60
N PRO A 236 -1.67 6.19 -18.55
CA PRO A 236 -0.91 6.86 -17.50
C PRO A 236 -1.30 8.34 -17.38
N VAL A 237 -1.44 8.83 -16.16
CA VAL A 237 -1.72 10.25 -15.88
C VAL A 237 -0.79 10.77 -14.79
N TRP A 238 -0.77 12.09 -14.63
CA TRP A 238 -0.01 12.74 -13.56
C TRP A 238 -0.58 12.37 -12.20
N GLY A 239 0.32 12.13 -11.24
CA GLY A 239 0.02 12.21 -9.82
C GLY A 239 0.15 13.65 -9.33
N ARG A 240 1.04 13.87 -8.36
CA ARG A 240 1.49 15.22 -8.01
C ARG A 240 2.29 15.85 -9.15
N SER A 241 2.58 17.15 -9.05
CA SER A 241 3.36 17.89 -10.06
C SER A 241 4.73 17.28 -10.39
N PHE A 242 5.28 16.43 -9.53
CA PHE A 242 6.57 15.75 -9.69
C PHE A 242 6.44 14.23 -9.93
N GLU A 243 5.25 13.76 -10.31
CA GLU A 243 4.93 12.35 -10.56
C GLU A 243 4.33 12.21 -11.96
N PRO A 244 5.19 12.16 -13.00
CA PRO A 244 4.76 12.22 -14.39
C PRO A 244 4.06 10.92 -14.85
N PRO A 245 3.29 10.96 -15.95
CA PRO A 245 2.77 9.79 -16.65
C PRO A 245 3.93 8.93 -17.17
N ALA A 246 4.38 7.99 -16.36
CA ALA A 246 5.60 7.23 -16.60
C ALA A 246 5.47 5.79 -16.12
N ILE A 247 6.21 4.86 -16.75
CA ILE A 247 6.28 3.49 -16.26
C ILE A 247 7.05 3.50 -14.94
N THR A 248 6.57 2.76 -13.93
CA THR A 248 7.17 2.78 -12.60
C THR A 248 7.65 1.43 -12.13
N ALA A 249 8.92 1.35 -11.73
CA ALA A 249 9.47 0.08 -11.25
C ALA A 249 8.89 -0.29 -9.87
N LYS A 250 8.88 0.66 -8.92
CA LYS A 250 8.42 0.44 -7.55
C LYS A 250 6.99 -0.10 -7.48
N GLU A 251 6.03 0.62 -8.07
CA GLU A 251 4.62 0.26 -7.93
C GLU A 251 4.27 -1.02 -8.71
N SER A 252 4.90 -1.21 -9.87
CA SER A 252 4.72 -2.41 -10.69
C SER A 252 5.13 -3.70 -9.98
N VAL A 253 6.12 -3.68 -9.08
CA VAL A 253 6.49 -4.87 -8.29
C VAL A 253 5.32 -5.36 -7.43
N GLY A 254 4.59 -4.42 -6.81
CA GLY A 254 3.39 -4.75 -6.03
C GLY A 254 2.29 -5.35 -6.90
N VAL A 255 2.10 -4.82 -8.11
CA VAL A 255 1.13 -5.35 -9.08
C VAL A 255 1.48 -6.77 -9.52
N VAL A 256 2.74 -7.02 -9.87
CA VAL A 256 3.18 -8.35 -10.29
C VAL A 256 2.98 -9.38 -9.18
N ARG A 257 3.33 -9.03 -7.93
CA ARG A 257 3.09 -9.89 -6.76
C ARG A 257 1.62 -10.20 -6.55
N LEU A 258 0.74 -9.19 -6.64
CA LEU A 258 -0.72 -9.38 -6.58
C LEU A 258 -1.19 -10.38 -7.65
N LEU A 259 -0.75 -10.22 -8.89
CA LEU A 259 -1.16 -11.09 -9.99
C LEU A 259 -0.65 -12.54 -9.79
N MET A 260 0.55 -12.70 -9.25
CA MET A 260 1.14 -14.00 -8.95
C MET A 260 0.45 -14.75 -7.79
N GLU A 261 -0.34 -14.07 -6.96
CA GLU A 261 -1.16 -14.71 -5.91
C GLU A 261 -2.36 -15.46 -6.49
N ILE A 262 -2.76 -15.18 -7.73
CA ILE A 262 -3.90 -15.85 -8.37
C ILE A 262 -3.55 -17.33 -8.56
N ASN A 263 -4.35 -18.20 -7.92
CA ASN A 263 -4.29 -19.63 -8.13
C ASN A 263 -4.88 -19.97 -9.50
N ASP A 264 -4.18 -20.82 -10.25
CA ASP A 264 -4.49 -21.18 -11.64
C ASP A 264 -4.66 -19.92 -12.52
N PRO A 265 -3.59 -19.12 -12.68
CA PRO A 265 -3.69 -17.82 -13.33
C PRO A 265 -4.09 -17.98 -14.80
N PRO A 266 -5.08 -17.22 -15.29
CA PRO A 266 -5.50 -17.30 -16.69
C PRO A 266 -4.41 -16.75 -17.63
N PRO A 267 -4.44 -17.09 -18.93
CA PRO A 267 -3.38 -16.74 -19.88
C PRO A 267 -3.01 -15.26 -19.89
N GLU A 268 -3.98 -14.36 -19.81
CA GLU A 268 -3.77 -12.91 -19.79
C GLU A 268 -3.01 -12.42 -18.54
N VAL A 269 -3.20 -13.09 -17.40
CA VAL A 269 -2.45 -12.79 -16.16
C VAL A 269 -1.02 -13.31 -16.30
N VAL A 270 -0.84 -14.48 -16.91
CA VAL A 270 0.48 -15.04 -17.18
C VAL A 270 1.27 -14.12 -18.11
N GLU A 271 0.67 -13.69 -19.22
CA GLU A 271 1.26 -12.75 -20.18
C GLU A 271 1.66 -11.43 -19.49
N ALA A 272 0.75 -10.86 -18.68
CA ALA A 272 0.99 -9.62 -17.95
C ALA A 272 2.21 -9.72 -17.02
N VAL A 273 2.31 -10.79 -16.21
CA VAL A 273 3.42 -11.03 -15.30
C VAL A 273 4.74 -11.22 -16.06
N GLN A 274 4.74 -12.04 -17.11
CA GLN A 274 5.95 -12.32 -17.89
C GLN A 274 6.47 -11.08 -18.63
N ALA A 275 5.57 -10.26 -19.16
CA ALA A 275 5.90 -9.01 -19.82
C ALA A 275 6.54 -8.01 -18.85
N ALA A 276 5.96 -7.84 -17.65
CA ALA A 276 6.51 -6.96 -16.63
C ALA A 276 7.89 -7.43 -16.14
N VAL A 277 8.07 -8.74 -15.94
CA VAL A 277 9.38 -9.32 -15.58
C VAL A 277 10.42 -9.09 -16.68
N THR A 278 10.04 -9.29 -17.94
CA THR A 278 10.92 -9.00 -19.08
C THR A 278 11.30 -7.53 -19.14
N TRP A 279 10.35 -6.64 -18.87
CA TRP A 279 10.60 -5.21 -18.80
C TRP A 279 11.54 -4.84 -17.64
N PHE A 280 11.35 -5.38 -16.44
CA PHE A 280 12.27 -5.14 -15.32
C PHE A 280 13.70 -5.55 -15.63
N GLN A 281 13.91 -6.68 -16.32
CA GLN A 281 15.25 -7.11 -16.72
C GLN A 281 15.90 -6.14 -17.72
N LYS A 282 15.12 -5.56 -18.64
CA LYS A 282 15.59 -4.56 -19.61
C LYS A 282 15.85 -3.19 -18.97
N ALA A 283 14.99 -2.77 -18.04
CA ALA A 283 15.07 -1.46 -17.38
C ALA A 283 16.16 -1.37 -16.30
N LYS A 284 16.80 -2.49 -15.99
CA LYS A 284 17.82 -2.67 -14.95
C LYS A 284 19.03 -1.76 -15.19
N ILE A 285 19.43 -1.03 -14.16
CA ILE A 285 20.61 -0.16 -14.15
C ILE A 285 21.74 -0.89 -13.42
N THR A 286 22.90 -0.98 -14.05
CA THR A 286 24.11 -1.63 -13.51
C THR A 286 25.28 -0.67 -13.54
N GLY A 287 26.27 -0.88 -12.67
CA GLY A 287 27.49 -0.06 -12.69
C GLY A 287 27.33 1.33 -12.07
N ARG A 288 26.23 1.55 -11.33
CA ARG A 288 25.88 2.83 -10.71
C ARG A 288 25.38 2.59 -9.29
N ARG A 289 25.66 3.52 -8.39
CA ARG A 289 25.07 3.58 -7.05
C ARG A 289 24.70 5.00 -6.65
N ILE A 290 23.79 5.11 -5.69
CA ILE A 290 23.50 6.38 -5.03
C ILE A 290 24.34 6.49 -3.77
N GLU A 291 25.08 7.59 -3.66
CA GLU A 291 25.96 7.89 -2.53
C GLU A 291 25.39 9.03 -1.69
N ARG A 292 25.31 8.81 -0.38
CA ARG A 292 25.01 9.86 0.59
C ARG A 292 26.29 10.63 0.91
N VAL A 293 26.31 11.92 0.60
CA VAL A 293 27.44 12.82 0.89
C VAL A 293 27.04 13.86 1.94
N PRO A 294 27.94 14.29 2.84
CA PRO A 294 27.65 15.38 3.77
C PRO A 294 27.29 16.67 3.05
N ALA A 295 26.35 17.44 3.60
CA ALA A 295 25.99 18.76 3.10
C ALA A 295 25.53 19.67 4.25
N GLU A 296 25.55 20.99 4.04
CA GLU A 296 25.15 21.96 5.06
C GLU A 296 23.74 21.64 5.62
N PRO A 297 23.54 21.59 6.95
CA PRO A 297 22.23 21.34 7.54
C PRO A 297 21.18 22.35 7.08
N ALA A 298 20.03 21.85 6.63
CA ALA A 298 18.92 22.67 6.15
C ALA A 298 17.57 22.01 6.52
N VAL A 299 16.52 22.83 6.55
CA VAL A 299 15.13 22.34 6.56
C VAL A 299 14.58 22.49 5.16
N LEU A 300 14.37 21.36 4.47
CA LEU A 300 13.89 21.31 3.10
C LEU A 300 12.46 20.79 3.12
N GLU A 301 11.48 21.66 2.80
CA GLU A 301 10.05 21.30 2.78
C GLU A 301 9.57 20.70 4.12
N GLY A 302 10.02 21.29 5.23
CA GLY A 302 9.66 20.85 6.59
C GLY A 302 10.42 19.62 7.12
N ARG A 303 11.32 19.03 6.31
CA ARG A 303 12.18 17.89 6.67
C ARG A 303 13.59 18.36 6.99
N PHE A 304 14.15 17.89 8.09
CA PHE A 304 15.55 18.13 8.42
C PHE A 304 16.48 17.32 7.49
N CYS A 305 17.52 17.95 6.95
CA CYS A 305 18.47 17.30 6.05
C CYS A 305 19.89 17.87 6.20
N ASP A 306 20.86 17.00 6.47
CA ASP A 306 22.30 17.32 6.62
C ASP A 306 23.17 16.58 5.59
N TYR A 307 22.57 16.12 4.50
CA TYR A 307 23.23 15.36 3.45
C TYR A 307 22.66 15.68 2.06
N ASP A 308 23.31 15.18 1.02
CA ASP A 308 22.78 15.09 -0.34
C ASP A 308 22.93 13.65 -0.87
N LEU A 309 22.19 13.31 -1.92
CA LEU A 309 22.32 12.05 -2.64
C LEU A 309 22.86 12.32 -4.03
N VAL A 310 23.96 11.66 -4.42
CA VAL A 310 24.58 11.80 -5.74
C VAL A 310 24.69 10.44 -6.43
N GLU A 311 24.56 10.41 -7.75
CA GLU A 311 24.80 9.22 -8.54
C GLU A 311 26.29 9.11 -8.89
N VAL A 312 26.90 7.96 -8.59
CA VAL A 312 28.32 7.69 -8.88
C VAL A 312 28.49 6.39 -9.63
N ALA A 313 29.56 6.29 -10.43
CA ALA A 313 29.92 5.06 -11.11
C ALA A 313 30.49 4.05 -10.10
N ASP A 314 30.01 2.81 -10.16
CA ASP A 314 30.50 1.68 -9.37
C ASP A 314 30.19 0.38 -10.12
N PRO A 315 31.15 -0.17 -10.90
CA PRO A 315 30.97 -1.40 -11.67
C PRO A 315 30.56 -2.63 -10.85
N ALA A 316 30.82 -2.63 -9.53
CA ALA A 316 30.50 -3.72 -8.63
C ALA A 316 29.17 -3.53 -7.89
N ALA A 317 28.50 -2.39 -8.09
CA ALA A 317 27.25 -2.09 -7.41
C ALA A 317 26.14 -3.10 -7.76
N ALA A 318 25.31 -3.39 -6.75
CA ALA A 318 24.05 -4.08 -6.96
C ALA A 318 23.18 -3.29 -7.95
N SER A 319 22.29 -4.02 -8.61
CA SER A 319 21.46 -3.43 -9.66
C SER A 319 20.39 -2.52 -9.08
N LEU A 320 20.14 -1.42 -9.77
CA LEU A 320 19.15 -0.42 -9.40
C LEU A 320 18.10 -0.28 -10.51
N TRP A 321 16.99 0.33 -10.14
CA TRP A 321 15.97 0.83 -11.04
C TRP A 321 15.63 2.25 -10.65
N THR A 322 15.26 3.07 -11.62
CA THR A 322 14.62 4.35 -11.31
C THR A 322 13.15 4.16 -10.96
N ARG A 323 12.58 5.13 -10.24
CA ARG A 323 11.15 5.14 -9.94
C ARG A 323 10.32 5.37 -11.19
N PHE A 324 10.82 6.18 -12.13
CA PHE A 324 10.14 6.53 -13.37
C PHE A 324 11.00 6.20 -14.60
N TYR A 325 10.33 5.72 -15.63
CA TYR A 325 10.87 5.48 -16.95
C TYR A 325 9.95 6.07 -18.01
N ASP A 326 10.56 6.65 -19.03
CA ASP A 326 9.86 7.18 -20.19
C ASP A 326 9.03 6.06 -20.87
N PRO A 327 7.72 6.26 -21.10
CA PRO A 327 6.88 5.26 -21.74
C PRO A 327 7.27 4.92 -23.18
N GLU A 328 7.97 5.77 -23.90
CA GLU A 328 8.32 5.55 -25.31
C GLU A 328 9.70 4.92 -25.45
N ASN A 329 10.72 5.48 -24.81
CA ASN A 329 12.11 5.06 -24.98
C ASN A 329 12.65 4.17 -23.84
N HIS A 330 11.87 3.97 -22.77
CA HIS A 330 12.25 3.19 -21.59
C HIS A 330 13.51 3.68 -20.85
N GLY A 331 13.94 4.91 -21.11
CA GLY A 331 15.03 5.55 -20.40
C GLY A 331 14.60 6.04 -19.01
N PRO A 332 15.52 6.07 -18.03
CA PRO A 332 15.29 6.71 -16.75
C PRO A 332 14.86 8.16 -16.90
N ILE A 333 13.82 8.58 -16.18
CA ILE A 333 13.43 9.98 -16.08
C ILE A 333 13.24 10.40 -14.62
N PHE A 334 13.38 11.68 -14.39
CA PHE A 334 13.21 12.34 -13.10
C PHE A 334 12.33 13.57 -13.29
N CYS A 335 11.72 14.03 -12.21
CA CYS A 335 10.83 15.19 -12.25
C CYS A 335 11.12 16.12 -11.07
N THR A 336 11.30 17.40 -11.37
CA THR A 336 11.45 18.44 -10.37
C THR A 336 10.11 18.75 -9.72
N ARG A 337 10.14 19.45 -8.58
CA ARG A 337 8.92 19.79 -7.81
C ARG A 337 7.92 20.64 -8.60
N ASP A 338 8.42 21.49 -9.50
CA ASP A 338 7.64 22.34 -10.42
C ASP A 338 7.21 21.62 -11.71
N GLY A 339 7.50 20.32 -11.85
CA GLY A 339 7.00 19.48 -12.94
C GLY A 339 7.83 19.46 -14.21
N ARG A 340 9.09 19.89 -14.15
CA ARG A 340 10.03 19.74 -15.26
C ARG A 340 10.62 18.33 -15.24
N ILE A 341 10.41 17.61 -16.34
CA ILE A 341 11.03 16.30 -16.57
C ILE A 341 12.49 16.48 -17.03
N THR A 342 13.39 15.63 -16.52
CA THR A 342 14.80 15.54 -16.92
C THR A 342 15.23 14.09 -16.95
N ASP A 343 16.22 13.74 -17.78
CA ASP A 343 16.87 12.43 -17.85
C ASP A 343 18.11 12.32 -16.95
N ARG A 344 18.48 13.42 -16.26
CA ARG A 344 19.67 13.52 -15.41
C ARG A 344 19.29 13.72 -13.95
N TYR A 345 19.67 12.76 -13.11
CA TYR A 345 19.47 12.85 -11.66
C TYR A 345 20.14 14.09 -11.03
N ALA A 346 21.28 14.51 -11.58
CA ALA A 346 22.02 15.69 -11.13
C ALA A 346 21.27 17.01 -11.34
N ASP A 347 20.25 17.05 -12.21
CA ASP A 347 19.47 18.26 -12.51
C ASP A 347 18.32 18.49 -11.52
N LEU A 348 18.10 17.56 -10.60
CA LEU A 348 17.16 17.72 -9.49
C LEU A 348 17.74 18.64 -8.42
N ASP A 349 16.89 19.35 -7.68
CA ASP A 349 17.34 20.04 -6.48
C ASP A 349 17.65 19.04 -5.36
N ARG A 350 18.55 19.43 -4.44
CA ARG A 350 18.86 18.64 -3.23
C ARG A 350 17.59 18.24 -2.47
N GLU A 351 16.59 19.11 -2.43
CA GLU A 351 15.30 18.82 -1.80
C GLU A 351 14.60 17.60 -2.43
N ARG A 352 14.62 17.49 -3.76
CA ARG A 352 14.04 16.34 -4.48
C ARG A 352 14.88 15.09 -4.30
N ARG A 353 16.20 15.20 -4.47
CA ARG A 353 17.12 14.06 -4.32
C ARG A 353 17.06 13.41 -2.94
N THR A 354 16.92 14.21 -1.89
CA THR A 354 16.89 13.73 -0.50
C THR A 354 15.48 13.51 0.05
N GLY A 355 14.46 14.05 -0.62
CA GLY A 355 13.06 13.99 -0.18
C GLY A 355 12.19 12.97 -0.90
N TYR A 356 12.71 12.37 -1.96
CA TYR A 356 11.95 11.44 -2.79
C TYR A 356 12.87 10.37 -3.35
N SER A 357 12.54 9.11 -3.13
CA SER A 357 13.34 7.97 -3.59
C SER A 357 13.14 7.77 -5.10
N PHE A 358 14.06 8.30 -5.90
CA PHE A 358 14.10 8.08 -7.34
C PHE A 358 14.79 6.79 -7.75
N TYR A 359 15.60 6.20 -6.88
CA TYR A 359 16.31 4.95 -7.13
C TYR A 359 16.00 3.92 -6.06
N GLY A 360 15.97 2.65 -6.44
CA GLY A 360 15.80 1.54 -5.52
C GLY A 360 16.11 0.20 -6.17
N ASP A 361 16.14 -0.84 -5.36
CA ASP A 361 16.35 -2.24 -5.76
C ASP A 361 15.03 -3.02 -5.83
N TRP A 362 13.89 -2.34 -5.89
CA TRP A 362 12.55 -2.93 -5.69
C TRP A 362 12.28 -4.22 -6.48
N PRO A 363 12.66 -4.35 -7.77
CA PRO A 363 12.46 -5.59 -8.54
C PRO A 363 13.42 -6.74 -8.21
N ALA A 364 14.52 -6.51 -7.47
CA ALA A 364 15.59 -7.49 -7.30
C ALA A 364 15.09 -8.82 -6.72
N ASP A 365 14.37 -8.77 -5.60
CA ASP A 365 13.79 -9.95 -4.94
C ASP A 365 12.71 -10.63 -5.80
N LEU A 366 11.91 -9.85 -6.51
CA LEU A 366 10.90 -10.37 -7.41
C LEU A 366 11.53 -11.21 -8.52
N LEU A 367 12.62 -10.70 -9.12
CA LEU A 367 13.34 -11.36 -10.20
C LEU A 367 14.14 -12.57 -9.72
N ALA A 368 14.78 -12.47 -8.56
CA ALA A 368 15.69 -13.49 -8.05
C ALA A 368 14.97 -14.67 -7.37
N ARG A 369 13.81 -14.42 -6.73
CA ARG A 369 13.14 -15.41 -5.87
C ARG A 369 11.68 -15.59 -6.23
N ASP A 370 10.88 -14.52 -6.18
CA ASP A 370 9.43 -14.65 -6.20
C ASP A 370 8.92 -15.19 -7.56
N TYR A 371 9.42 -14.64 -8.68
CA TYR A 371 9.04 -15.07 -10.02
C TYR A 371 9.49 -16.49 -10.39
N PRO A 372 10.76 -16.90 -10.14
CA PRO A 372 11.17 -18.29 -10.32
C PRO A 372 10.27 -19.29 -9.57
N HIS A 373 9.94 -19.01 -8.30
CA HIS A 373 9.08 -19.89 -7.50
C HIS A 373 7.65 -19.97 -8.08
N TRP A 374 7.09 -18.84 -8.52
CA TRP A 374 5.77 -18.83 -9.16
C TRP A 374 5.76 -19.62 -10.48
N ARG A 375 6.83 -19.52 -11.29
CA ARG A 375 6.95 -20.33 -12.51
C ARG A 375 7.03 -21.82 -12.21
N GLU A 376 7.80 -22.20 -11.19
CA GLU A 376 7.93 -23.59 -10.77
C GLU A 376 6.57 -24.16 -10.35
N ARG A 377 5.78 -23.38 -9.59
CA ARG A 377 4.43 -23.75 -9.15
C ARG A 377 3.48 -24.08 -10.31
N TRP A 378 3.64 -23.42 -11.45
CA TRP A 378 2.77 -23.57 -12.64
C TRP A 378 3.50 -24.18 -13.84
N THR A 379 4.54 -24.98 -13.57
CA THR A 379 5.32 -25.68 -14.59
C THR A 379 4.41 -26.46 -15.55
N GLY A 380 4.62 -26.32 -16.86
CA GLY A 380 3.82 -26.98 -17.91
C GLY A 380 2.57 -26.20 -18.35
N ARG A 381 2.16 -25.15 -17.64
CA ARG A 381 1.10 -24.22 -18.07
C ARG A 381 1.64 -22.84 -18.45
N ILE A 382 2.74 -22.42 -17.84
CA ILE A 382 3.42 -21.17 -18.18
C ILE A 382 4.45 -21.44 -19.30
N PRO A 383 4.29 -20.83 -20.48
CA PRO A 383 5.27 -20.95 -21.55
C PRO A 383 6.64 -20.40 -21.11
N ALA A 384 7.72 -20.95 -21.66
CA ALA A 384 9.05 -20.40 -21.43
C ALA A 384 9.09 -18.94 -21.93
N PRO A 385 9.81 -18.03 -21.24
CA PRO A 385 9.94 -16.65 -21.71
C PRO A 385 10.54 -16.67 -23.11
N GLU A 386 9.92 -15.93 -24.04
CA GLU A 386 10.50 -15.73 -25.36
C GLU A 386 11.85 -15.02 -25.18
N VAL A 387 12.93 -15.73 -25.46
CA VAL A 387 14.26 -15.12 -25.54
C VAL A 387 14.22 -14.19 -26.76
N PRO A 388 14.40 -12.86 -26.59
CA PRO A 388 14.43 -11.97 -27.74
C PRO A 388 15.53 -12.45 -28.68
N LYS A 389 15.19 -12.71 -29.94
CA LYS A 389 16.19 -12.88 -30.99
C LYS A 389 16.88 -11.53 -31.12
N ASN A 390 18.13 -11.44 -30.68
CA ASN A 390 18.96 -10.29 -30.98
C ASN A 390 19.02 -10.17 -32.51
N HIS A 391 18.48 -9.09 -33.05
CA HIS A 391 18.64 -8.68 -34.44
C HIS A 391 19.71 -7.60 -34.55
#